data_AF-A0A2M7QYK4-F1
#
_entry.id   AF-A0A2M7QYK4-F1
#
_cell.length_a   1.000
_cell.length_b   1.000
_cell.length_c   1.000
_cell.angle_alpha   90.00
_cell.angle_beta   90.00
_cell.angle_gamma   90.00
#
_symmetry.space_group_name_H-M   'P 1'
#
loop_
_entity.id
_entity.type
_entity.pdbx_description
1 polymer ?
#
loop_
_entity_poly.entity_id
_entity_poly.type
_entity_poly.pdbx_seq_one_letter_code
_entity_poly.pdbx_strand_id
1 'polypeptide(L)'
;MKHKKIGLGGTFDHFHDGHASFLSFAARHGNELVIGVSGDEFTTKLEKEYQESLEPFKARAKAVRDFCKANKIKAEIFELTDIYGPTITKDSTIDALCYTSDSRRGVTIINFKRQELGLEPLPLIEHKLLEIDGEILSSTSIRAGHCDHHGNDYSDVLDKTTVLSAKQRAKFKKPVGSYVIRPDFDMPAIVVGDSSLMKFRDKGWGYDLAVIDYLINREGYFPPVISPKEVNLQVKNPAGEISTQLTAALKIALEQKFLHVEVIGEEDLAAVALVLLAPLESRIYYGQPEKGLVKIVVTEELKVRIQKILLQ
;
A
#
# COMPACT_ATOMS: atom_id res chain seq x y z
N MET A 1 6.86 30.71 -21.91
CA MET A 1 5.94 29.58 -21.64
C MET A 1 4.52 30.01 -21.98
N LYS A 2 3.62 29.06 -22.25
CA LYS A 2 2.26 29.33 -22.76
C LYS A 2 1.30 29.89 -21.68
N HIS A 3 1.57 29.60 -20.41
CA HIS A 3 0.77 30.00 -19.26
C HIS A 3 1.64 30.60 -18.15
N LYS A 4 1.09 31.50 -17.34
CA LYS A 4 1.77 32.13 -16.19
C LYS A 4 1.65 31.27 -14.94
N LYS A 5 0.47 30.69 -14.65
CA LYS A 5 0.19 29.91 -13.45
C LYS A 5 -0.70 28.69 -13.73
N ILE A 6 -0.10 27.51 -13.65
CA ILE A 6 -0.81 26.25 -13.82
C ILE A 6 -1.39 25.79 -12.48
N GLY A 7 -2.71 25.58 -12.42
CA GLY A 7 -3.39 24.95 -11.31
C GLY A 7 -3.41 23.43 -11.46
N LEU A 8 -3.14 22.70 -10.38
CA LEU A 8 -3.25 21.24 -10.34
C LEU A 8 -3.59 20.80 -8.91
N GLY A 9 -4.22 19.64 -8.80
CA GLY A 9 -4.63 19.08 -7.52
C GLY A 9 -4.40 17.58 -7.47
N GLY A 10 -4.18 17.07 -6.27
CA GLY A 10 -4.00 15.65 -6.04
C GLY A 10 -3.85 15.33 -4.57
N THR A 11 -3.93 14.05 -4.23
CA THR A 11 -3.63 13.63 -2.86
C THR A 11 -2.13 13.58 -2.61
N PHE A 12 -1.34 13.20 -3.63
CA PHE A 12 0.13 13.06 -3.53
C PHE A 12 0.57 12.15 -2.40
N ASP A 13 -0.17 11.06 -2.20
CA ASP A 13 0.08 10.04 -1.18
C ASP A 13 1.20 9.10 -1.60
N HIS A 14 2.10 8.74 -0.67
CA HIS A 14 3.31 7.98 -0.94
C HIS A 14 4.04 8.52 -2.16
N PHE A 15 4.56 9.75 -2.05
CA PHE A 15 5.07 10.49 -3.20
C PHE A 15 6.02 9.63 -4.07
N HIS A 16 5.58 9.35 -5.30
CA HIS A 16 6.20 8.39 -6.20
C HIS A 16 6.53 9.00 -7.57
N ASP A 17 7.21 8.23 -8.44
CA ASP A 17 7.72 8.74 -9.72
C ASP A 17 6.62 9.20 -10.70
N GLY A 18 5.40 8.69 -10.52
CA GLY A 18 4.20 9.18 -11.22
C GLY A 18 3.88 10.64 -10.86
N HIS A 19 3.94 10.99 -9.57
CA HIS A 19 3.78 12.38 -9.12
C HIS A 19 4.93 13.25 -9.61
N ALA A 20 6.18 12.77 -9.54
CA ALA A 20 7.34 13.49 -10.04
C ALA A 20 7.23 13.83 -11.53
N SER A 21 6.80 12.85 -12.33
CA SER A 21 6.52 13.00 -13.77
C SER A 21 5.43 14.06 -14.03
N PHE A 22 4.32 14.00 -13.29
CA PHE A 22 3.22 14.95 -13.41
C PHE A 22 3.60 16.39 -13.07
N LEU A 23 4.28 16.60 -11.93
CA LEU A 23 4.75 17.92 -11.50
C LEU A 23 5.76 18.51 -12.49
N SER A 24 6.69 17.69 -12.98
CA SER A 24 7.68 18.10 -13.99
C SER A 24 7.03 18.45 -15.33
N PHE A 25 6.00 17.70 -15.73
CA PHE A 25 5.22 18.02 -16.92
C PHE A 25 4.49 19.36 -16.78
N ALA A 26 3.79 19.59 -15.66
CA ALA A 26 3.09 20.84 -15.40
C ALA A 26 4.05 22.04 -15.40
N ALA A 27 5.23 21.90 -14.78
CA ALA A 27 6.25 22.95 -14.72
C ALA A 27 6.82 23.36 -16.09
N ARG A 28 6.70 22.52 -17.13
CA ARG A 28 7.07 22.88 -18.50
C ARG A 28 6.03 23.75 -19.21
N HIS A 29 4.80 23.80 -18.69
CA HIS A 29 3.68 24.50 -19.31
C HIS A 29 3.42 25.88 -18.73
N GLY A 30 3.97 26.21 -17.55
CA GLY A 30 3.89 27.56 -17.01
C GLY A 30 5.01 27.93 -16.04
N ASN A 31 5.07 29.23 -15.72
CA ASN A 31 6.17 29.80 -14.93
C ASN A 31 6.07 29.47 -13.43
N GLU A 32 4.87 29.16 -12.94
CA GLU A 32 4.58 28.89 -11.54
C GLU A 32 3.45 27.87 -11.44
N LEU A 33 3.54 26.97 -10.45
CA LEU A 33 2.52 25.99 -10.14
C LEU A 33 1.70 26.44 -8.93
N VAL A 34 0.39 26.18 -8.96
CA VAL A 34 -0.51 26.33 -7.82
C VAL A 34 -1.07 24.93 -7.52
N ILE A 35 -0.52 24.29 -6.50
CA ILE A 35 -0.70 22.87 -6.20
C ILE A 35 -1.59 22.70 -4.97
N GLY A 36 -2.79 22.17 -5.17
CA GLY A 36 -3.68 21.75 -4.10
C GLY A 36 -3.36 20.32 -3.66
N VAL A 37 -2.97 20.14 -2.41
CA VAL A 37 -2.79 18.82 -1.80
C VAL A 37 -4.01 18.52 -0.94
N SER A 38 -4.75 17.43 -1.23
CA SER A 38 -5.97 17.06 -0.50
C SER A 38 -5.75 17.04 1.01
N GLY A 39 -6.57 17.75 1.78
CA GLY A 39 -6.56 17.71 3.24
C GLY A 39 -7.05 16.36 3.78
N ASP A 40 -6.70 16.04 5.02
CA ASP A 40 -6.99 14.70 5.60
C ASP A 40 -8.50 14.42 5.67
N GLU A 41 -9.30 15.41 6.10
CA GLU A 41 -10.77 15.31 6.12
C GLU A 41 -11.37 15.09 4.72
N PHE A 42 -10.76 15.71 3.70
CA PHE A 42 -11.20 15.54 2.33
C PHE A 42 -10.85 14.14 1.82
N THR A 43 -9.68 13.62 2.15
CA THR A 43 -9.28 12.25 1.77
C THR A 43 -10.11 11.16 2.43
N THR A 44 -10.52 11.31 3.68
CA THR A 44 -11.40 10.33 4.35
C THR A 44 -12.73 10.19 3.63
N LYS A 45 -13.30 11.29 3.11
CA LYS A 45 -14.54 11.30 2.31
C LYS A 45 -14.41 10.63 0.95
N LEU A 46 -13.19 10.42 0.46
CA LEU A 46 -12.94 9.77 -0.83
C LEU A 46 -12.91 8.25 -0.73
N GLU A 47 -13.07 7.66 0.46
CA GLU A 47 -13.15 6.20 0.68
C GLU A 47 -12.03 5.42 -0.01
N LYS A 48 -10.81 5.96 0.03
CA LYS A 48 -9.65 5.32 -0.62
C LYS A 48 -9.38 3.94 -0.05
N GLU A 49 -8.91 3.01 -0.87
CA GLU A 49 -8.46 1.69 -0.41
C GLU A 49 -7.19 1.81 0.44
N TYR A 50 -7.12 1.00 1.51
CA TYR A 50 -6.01 0.94 2.47
C TYR A 50 -5.75 2.26 3.20
N GLN A 51 -6.80 2.92 3.73
CA GLN A 51 -6.71 4.23 4.38
C GLN A 51 -5.77 4.26 5.59
N GLU A 52 -5.62 3.13 6.27
CA GLU A 52 -4.72 2.93 7.40
C GLU A 52 -3.26 3.22 7.06
N SER A 53 -2.90 3.16 5.78
CA SER A 53 -1.56 3.46 5.26
C SER A 53 -1.47 4.81 4.53
N LEU A 54 -2.55 5.61 4.53
CA LEU A 54 -2.55 6.95 3.95
C LEU A 54 -1.67 7.90 4.77
N GLU A 55 -0.79 8.63 4.10
CA GLU A 55 0.06 9.60 4.77
C GLU A 55 -0.74 10.84 5.22
N PRO A 56 -0.40 11.45 6.38
CA PRO A 56 -1.05 12.69 6.81
C PRO A 56 -0.71 13.85 5.85
N PHE A 57 -1.61 14.83 5.75
CA PHE A 57 -1.49 15.99 4.86
C PHE A 57 -0.12 16.66 4.95
N LYS A 58 0.39 16.82 6.19
CA LYS A 58 1.69 17.45 6.43
C LYS A 58 2.84 16.70 5.76
N ALA A 59 2.82 15.36 5.74
CA ALA A 59 3.85 14.55 5.09
C ALA A 59 3.75 14.68 3.57
N ARG A 60 2.55 14.51 3.01
CA ARG A 60 2.29 14.62 1.55
C ARG A 60 2.66 16.00 1.01
N ALA A 61 2.21 17.07 1.68
CA ALA A 61 2.53 18.44 1.30
C ALA A 61 4.03 18.76 1.45
N LYS A 62 4.72 18.16 2.44
CA LYS A 62 6.17 18.27 2.56
C LYS A 62 6.89 17.57 1.41
N ALA A 63 6.47 16.36 1.02
CA ALA A 63 7.08 15.63 -0.09
C ALA A 63 6.97 16.40 -1.40
N VAL A 64 5.78 16.94 -1.72
CA VAL A 64 5.58 17.82 -2.89
C VAL A 64 6.49 19.05 -2.82
N ARG A 65 6.58 19.71 -1.66
CA ARG A 65 7.43 20.89 -1.47
C ARG A 65 8.91 20.59 -1.66
N ASP A 66 9.38 19.47 -1.11
CA ASP A 66 10.77 19.04 -1.22
C ASP A 66 11.12 18.72 -2.67
N PHE A 67 10.22 18.03 -3.39
CA PHE A 67 10.37 17.77 -4.83
C PHE A 67 10.47 19.06 -5.65
N CYS A 68 9.53 20.00 -5.45
CA CYS A 68 9.54 21.28 -6.17
C CYS A 68 10.81 22.07 -5.86
N LYS A 69 11.26 22.10 -4.60
CA LYS A 69 12.49 22.79 -4.18
C LYS A 69 13.73 22.16 -4.83
N ALA A 70 13.85 20.83 -4.80
CA ALA A 70 14.97 20.11 -5.40
C ALA A 70 15.09 20.35 -6.91
N ASN A 71 13.94 20.46 -7.60
CA ASN A 71 13.87 20.66 -9.04
C ASN A 71 13.75 22.14 -9.46
N LYS A 72 13.89 23.10 -8.52
CA LYS A 72 13.77 24.55 -8.77
C LYS A 72 12.45 24.94 -9.45
N ILE A 73 11.38 24.22 -9.14
CA ILE A 73 10.01 24.52 -9.60
C ILE A 73 9.41 25.56 -8.66
N LYS A 74 9.03 26.72 -9.21
CA LYS A 74 8.29 27.73 -8.44
C LYS A 74 6.86 27.22 -8.22
N ALA A 75 6.49 26.98 -6.96
CA ALA A 75 5.20 26.42 -6.61
C ALA A 75 4.61 27.04 -5.34
N GLU A 76 3.32 27.34 -5.38
CA GLU A 76 2.47 27.60 -4.22
C GLU A 76 1.74 26.30 -3.86
N ILE A 77 1.89 25.84 -2.62
CA ILE A 77 1.29 24.60 -2.14
C ILE A 77 0.32 24.93 -1.01
N PHE A 78 -0.92 24.49 -1.14
CA PHE A 78 -1.98 24.74 -0.16
C PHE A 78 -2.81 23.48 0.10
N GLU A 79 -3.55 23.50 1.21
CA GLU A 79 -4.47 22.43 1.56
C GLU A 79 -5.76 22.53 0.76
N LEU A 80 -6.14 21.43 0.11
CA LEU A 80 -7.34 21.35 -0.69
C LEU A 80 -8.46 20.68 0.13
N THR A 81 -9.47 21.47 0.50
CA THR A 81 -10.62 21.03 1.30
C THR A 81 -11.86 20.69 0.48
N ASP A 82 -11.87 21.03 -0.81
CA ASP A 82 -12.92 20.74 -1.77
C ASP A 82 -12.37 20.59 -3.20
N ILE A 83 -13.21 20.24 -4.17
CA ILE A 83 -12.79 20.02 -5.56
C ILE A 83 -12.40 21.28 -6.33
N TYR A 84 -12.74 22.48 -5.84
CA TYR A 84 -12.58 23.73 -6.56
C TYR A 84 -11.30 24.47 -6.15
N GLY A 85 -10.99 24.51 -4.85
CA GLY A 85 -9.93 25.36 -4.33
C GLY A 85 -10.05 26.81 -4.86
N PRO A 86 -8.94 27.48 -5.24
CA PRO A 86 -8.99 28.86 -5.70
C PRO A 86 -9.46 29.00 -7.15
N THR A 87 -9.89 27.93 -7.84
CA THR A 87 -10.18 28.00 -9.29
C THR A 87 -11.51 28.64 -9.63
N ILE A 88 -12.40 28.89 -8.66
CA ILE A 88 -13.72 29.51 -8.90
C ILE A 88 -13.82 30.93 -8.35
N THR A 89 -12.74 31.47 -7.79
CA THR A 89 -12.73 32.83 -7.24
C THR A 89 -12.44 33.85 -8.36
N LYS A 90 -12.99 35.06 -8.24
CA LYS A 90 -12.80 36.13 -9.25
C LYS A 90 -11.37 36.67 -9.31
N ASP A 91 -10.64 36.55 -8.20
CA ASP A 91 -9.24 36.94 -8.03
C ASP A 91 -8.26 35.80 -8.33
N SER A 92 -8.76 34.64 -8.78
CA SER A 92 -7.92 33.51 -9.15
C SER A 92 -6.90 33.90 -10.21
N THR A 93 -5.63 33.59 -9.92
CA THR A 93 -4.51 33.89 -10.82
C THR A 93 -4.14 32.71 -11.73
N ILE A 94 -4.87 31.59 -11.63
CA ILE A 94 -4.67 30.38 -12.42
C ILE A 94 -5.18 30.60 -13.85
N ASP A 95 -4.36 30.27 -14.85
CA ASP A 95 -4.68 30.47 -16.27
C ASP A 95 -4.75 29.18 -17.10
N ALA A 96 -4.47 28.03 -16.49
CA ALA A 96 -4.79 26.70 -17.03
C ALA A 96 -4.80 25.64 -15.92
N LEU A 97 -5.48 24.53 -16.15
CA LEU A 97 -5.49 23.36 -15.26
C LEU A 97 -4.68 22.22 -15.89
N CYS A 98 -3.75 21.66 -15.13
CA CYS A 98 -3.08 20.42 -15.49
C CYS A 98 -3.66 19.26 -14.68
N TYR A 99 -3.92 18.14 -15.36
CA TYR A 99 -4.62 17.00 -14.78
C TYR A 99 -4.16 15.68 -15.40
N THR A 100 -4.53 14.57 -14.76
CA THR A 100 -4.33 13.20 -15.24
C THR A 100 -5.69 12.54 -15.48
N SER A 101 -5.72 11.34 -16.03
CA SER A 101 -6.97 10.56 -16.17
C SER A 101 -7.75 10.48 -14.85
N ASP A 102 -7.07 10.34 -13.71
CA ASP A 102 -7.69 10.23 -12.37
C ASP A 102 -8.44 11.51 -11.95
N SER A 103 -7.97 12.67 -12.39
CA SER A 103 -8.53 13.98 -12.02
C SER A 103 -9.39 14.60 -13.13
N ARG A 104 -9.62 13.88 -14.24
CA ARG A 104 -10.43 14.35 -15.39
C ARG A 104 -11.83 14.80 -14.97
N ARG A 105 -12.50 14.02 -14.12
CA ARG A 105 -13.83 14.39 -13.62
C ARG A 105 -13.79 15.68 -12.81
N GLY A 106 -12.76 15.88 -11.99
CA GLY A 106 -12.58 17.08 -11.17
C GLY A 106 -12.47 18.34 -12.01
N VAL A 107 -11.57 18.34 -13.02
CA VAL A 107 -11.39 19.53 -13.88
C VAL A 107 -12.62 19.85 -14.74
N THR A 108 -13.39 18.83 -15.15
CA THR A 108 -14.67 19.04 -15.83
C THR A 108 -15.68 19.73 -14.92
N ILE A 109 -15.80 19.29 -13.65
CA ILE A 109 -16.69 19.92 -12.67
C ILE A 109 -16.25 21.36 -12.37
N ILE A 110 -14.95 21.62 -12.28
CA ILE A 110 -14.41 22.97 -12.11
C ILE A 110 -14.87 23.88 -13.26
N ASN A 111 -14.66 23.47 -14.51
CA ASN A 111 -15.02 24.31 -15.66
C ASN A 111 -16.53 24.50 -15.80
N PHE A 112 -17.33 23.46 -15.50
CA PHE A 112 -18.78 23.60 -15.43
C PHE A 112 -19.18 24.66 -14.38
N LYS A 113 -18.60 24.60 -13.18
CA LYS A 113 -18.90 25.57 -12.12
C LYS A 113 -18.44 26.98 -12.46
N ARG A 114 -17.30 27.12 -13.15
CA ARG A 114 -16.83 28.42 -13.66
C ARG A 114 -17.86 29.03 -14.61
N GLN A 115 -18.39 28.27 -15.55
CA GLN A 115 -19.42 28.75 -16.48
C GLN A 115 -20.70 29.17 -15.75
N GLU A 116 -21.17 28.40 -14.77
CA GLU A 116 -22.32 28.78 -13.93
C GLU A 116 -22.12 30.12 -13.22
N LEU A 117 -20.88 30.45 -12.85
CA LEU A 117 -20.51 31.69 -12.17
C LEU A 117 -20.14 32.83 -13.15
N GLY A 118 -20.31 32.62 -14.46
CA GLY A 118 -19.94 33.58 -15.49
C GLY A 118 -18.43 33.79 -15.65
N LEU A 119 -17.62 32.82 -15.24
CA LEU A 119 -16.17 32.79 -15.43
C LEU A 119 -15.83 31.98 -16.68
N GLU A 120 -14.83 32.45 -17.44
CA GLU A 120 -14.33 31.72 -18.60
C GLU A 120 -13.75 30.34 -18.21
N PRO A 121 -14.02 29.27 -18.97
CA PRO A 121 -13.39 27.97 -18.75
C PRO A 121 -11.85 28.07 -18.80
N LEU A 122 -11.18 27.33 -17.91
CA LEU A 122 -9.73 27.22 -17.93
C LEU A 122 -9.29 26.21 -19.01
N PRO A 123 -8.25 26.52 -19.80
CA PRO A 123 -7.59 25.54 -20.66
C PRO A 123 -7.17 24.31 -19.86
N LEU A 124 -7.44 23.12 -20.42
CA LEU A 124 -7.12 21.84 -19.79
C LEU A 124 -5.90 21.20 -20.46
N ILE A 125 -4.91 20.81 -19.65
CA ILE A 125 -3.66 20.20 -20.09
C ILE A 125 -3.55 18.81 -19.46
N GLU A 126 -3.75 17.78 -20.26
CA GLU A 126 -3.69 16.40 -19.78
C GLU A 126 -2.26 15.86 -19.79
N HIS A 127 -1.86 15.23 -18.70
CA HIS A 127 -0.67 14.39 -18.59
C HIS A 127 -1.06 12.92 -18.48
N LYS A 128 -0.34 12.05 -19.17
CA LYS A 128 -0.54 10.60 -19.04
C LYS A 128 0.07 10.11 -17.72
N LEU A 129 -0.62 9.18 -17.06
CA LEU A 129 -0.06 8.50 -15.89
C LEU A 129 1.20 7.72 -16.28
N LEU A 130 2.12 7.59 -15.32
CA LEU A 130 3.34 6.81 -15.51
C LEU A 130 2.99 5.33 -15.46
N GLU A 131 3.48 4.59 -16.45
CA GLU A 131 3.30 3.15 -16.59
C GLU A 131 4.68 2.48 -16.49
N ILE A 132 4.75 1.39 -15.72
CA ILE A 132 5.95 0.57 -15.50
C ILE A 132 5.52 -0.87 -15.73
N ASP A 133 6.20 -1.55 -16.67
CA ASP A 133 5.92 -2.95 -17.03
C ASP A 133 4.44 -3.26 -17.37
N GLY A 134 3.74 -2.31 -17.97
CA GLY A 134 2.35 -2.48 -18.39
C GLY A 134 1.31 -2.01 -17.36
N GLU A 135 1.75 -1.66 -16.14
CA GLU A 135 0.90 -1.29 -15.03
C GLU A 135 1.07 0.18 -14.64
N ILE A 136 -0.02 0.83 -14.24
CA ILE A 136 0.03 2.22 -13.80
C ILE A 136 0.63 2.30 -12.40
N LEU A 137 1.68 3.11 -12.23
CA LEU A 137 2.23 3.42 -10.91
C LEU A 137 1.28 4.36 -10.17
N SER A 138 0.62 3.84 -9.14
CA SER A 138 -0.37 4.56 -8.34
C SER A 138 -0.11 4.44 -6.84
N SER A 139 -0.52 5.45 -6.06
CA SER A 139 -0.49 5.37 -4.60
C SER A 139 -1.27 4.16 -4.06
N THR A 140 -2.32 3.71 -4.76
CA THR A 140 -3.08 2.53 -4.34
C THR A 140 -2.26 1.26 -4.45
N SER A 141 -1.48 1.08 -5.52
CA SER A 141 -0.57 -0.07 -5.69
C SER A 141 0.52 -0.08 -4.61
N ILE A 142 1.02 1.11 -4.23
CA ILE A 142 2.02 1.26 -3.16
C ILE A 142 1.39 0.90 -1.80
N ARG A 143 0.23 1.46 -1.46
CA ARG A 143 -0.49 1.12 -0.20
C ARG A 143 -0.88 -0.35 -0.13
N ALA A 144 -1.31 -0.95 -1.24
CA ALA A 144 -1.56 -2.38 -1.37
C ALA A 144 -0.29 -3.24 -1.18
N GLY A 145 0.89 -2.61 -1.13
CA GLY A 145 2.16 -3.28 -0.89
C GLY A 145 2.64 -4.10 -2.08
N HIS A 146 2.17 -3.80 -3.29
CA HIS A 146 2.58 -4.46 -4.53
C HIS A 146 3.95 -3.96 -4.99
N CYS A 147 4.15 -2.64 -5.02
CA CYS A 147 5.38 -2.02 -5.49
C CYS A 147 5.86 -0.86 -4.59
N ASP A 148 7.13 -0.50 -4.75
CA ASP A 148 7.71 0.70 -4.12
C ASP A 148 7.37 1.99 -4.87
N HIS A 149 7.83 3.14 -4.36
CA HIS A 149 7.63 4.46 -4.97
C HIS A 149 8.30 4.65 -6.35
N HIS A 150 9.14 3.70 -6.78
CA HIS A 150 9.72 3.64 -8.11
C HIS A 150 9.01 2.64 -9.02
N GLY A 151 8.03 1.90 -8.51
CA GLY A 151 7.29 0.87 -9.24
C GLY A 151 7.98 -0.49 -9.29
N ASN A 152 9.00 -0.74 -8.46
CA ASN A 152 9.59 -2.07 -8.36
C ASN A 152 8.64 -2.99 -7.56
N ASP A 153 8.22 -4.11 -8.16
CA ASP A 153 7.34 -5.09 -7.50
C ASP A 153 8.09 -5.86 -6.40
N TYR A 154 7.48 -5.96 -5.22
CA TYR A 154 8.05 -6.64 -4.07
C TYR A 154 7.98 -8.17 -4.16
N SER A 155 6.98 -8.67 -4.88
CA SER A 155 6.58 -10.07 -4.99
C SER A 155 7.20 -10.81 -6.18
N ASP A 156 7.86 -10.15 -7.13
CA ASP A 156 8.53 -10.79 -8.28
C ASP A 156 9.47 -11.94 -7.90
N VAL A 157 10.14 -11.82 -6.74
CA VAL A 157 11.00 -12.89 -6.21
C VAL A 157 10.25 -14.18 -5.89
N LEU A 158 8.92 -14.11 -5.74
CA LEU A 158 8.01 -15.21 -5.44
C LEU A 158 7.33 -15.82 -6.67
N ASP A 159 7.57 -15.29 -7.88
CA ASP A 159 7.03 -15.84 -9.14
C ASP A 159 7.59 -17.23 -9.47
N LYS A 160 8.67 -17.61 -8.80
CA LYS A 160 9.26 -18.93 -8.85
C LYS A 160 9.33 -19.51 -7.45
N THR A 161 9.18 -20.84 -7.37
CA THR A 161 9.36 -21.54 -6.10
C THR A 161 10.74 -21.23 -5.54
N THR A 162 10.76 -20.65 -4.34
CA THR A 162 11.99 -20.27 -3.66
C THR A 162 12.31 -21.31 -2.60
N VAL A 163 13.37 -22.09 -2.83
CA VAL A 163 13.90 -23.02 -1.84
C VAL A 163 14.99 -22.30 -1.04
N LEU A 164 14.74 -22.09 0.26
CA LEU A 164 15.67 -21.31 1.06
C LEU A 164 16.94 -22.12 1.38
N SER A 165 18.11 -21.58 1.05
CA SER A 165 19.42 -22.12 1.45
C SER A 165 19.60 -22.08 2.97
N ALA A 166 20.50 -22.90 3.51
CA ALA A 166 20.80 -22.91 4.95
C ALA A 166 21.20 -21.51 5.48
N LYS A 167 21.91 -20.71 4.65
CA LYS A 167 22.30 -19.33 4.96
C LYS A 167 21.09 -18.40 5.04
N GLN A 168 20.15 -18.52 4.12
CA GLN A 168 18.90 -17.74 4.13
C GLN A 168 18.03 -18.14 5.33
N ARG A 169 17.82 -19.45 5.57
CA ARG A 169 17.08 -19.96 6.75
C ARG A 169 17.68 -19.45 8.06
N ALA A 170 19.01 -19.40 8.17
CA ALA A 170 19.68 -18.87 9.36
C ALA A 170 19.33 -17.40 9.66
N LYS A 171 19.01 -16.59 8.64
CA LYS A 171 18.57 -15.20 8.84
C LYS A 171 17.16 -15.10 9.43
N PHE A 172 16.30 -16.07 9.14
CA PHE A 172 14.94 -16.15 9.65
C PHE A 172 14.84 -16.88 11.01
N LYS A 173 15.93 -17.50 11.50
CA LYS A 173 15.98 -18.04 12.86
C LYS A 173 15.87 -16.97 13.94
N LYS A 174 16.27 -15.73 13.64
CA LYS A 174 15.99 -14.58 14.50
C LYS A 174 14.61 -14.05 14.15
N PRO A 175 13.78 -13.70 15.16
CA PRO A 175 12.44 -13.21 14.89
C PRO A 175 12.51 -11.96 14.01
N VAL A 176 11.72 -11.97 12.93
CA VAL A 176 11.49 -10.79 12.10
C VAL A 176 10.37 -10.02 12.78
N GLY A 177 10.71 -9.03 13.60
CA GLY A 177 9.71 -8.22 14.30
C GLY A 177 10.00 -8.07 15.79
N SER A 178 8.96 -7.72 16.54
CA SER A 178 9.04 -7.42 17.98
C SER A 178 8.11 -8.34 18.77
N TYR A 179 8.53 -8.74 19.98
CA TYR A 179 7.67 -9.49 20.88
C TYR A 179 6.55 -8.61 21.41
N VAL A 180 5.33 -9.16 21.42
CA VAL A 180 4.15 -8.44 21.92
C VAL A 180 3.31 -9.32 22.84
N ILE A 181 2.67 -8.67 23.81
CA ILE A 181 1.74 -9.35 24.72
C ILE A 181 0.35 -9.41 24.09
N ARG A 182 -0.05 -8.35 23.36
CA ARG A 182 -1.34 -8.17 22.69
C ARG A 182 -1.15 -7.61 21.27
N PRO A 183 -2.10 -7.85 20.34
CA PRO A 183 -2.07 -7.25 19.01
C PRO A 183 -2.46 -5.76 19.04
N ASP A 184 -2.17 -5.09 17.93
CA ASP A 184 -2.72 -3.78 17.57
C ASP A 184 -4.11 -4.01 16.96
N PHE A 185 -5.16 -3.40 17.51
CA PHE A 185 -6.55 -3.68 17.13
C PHE A 185 -7.08 -2.83 15.97
N ASP A 186 -6.40 -1.72 15.67
CA ASP A 186 -6.84 -0.73 14.66
C ASP A 186 -6.19 -0.97 13.29
N MET A 187 -5.48 -2.07 13.12
CA MET A 187 -4.68 -2.38 11.93
C MET A 187 -5.05 -3.78 11.41
N PRO A 188 -4.96 -4.01 10.09
CA PRO A 188 -5.16 -5.35 9.52
C PRO A 188 -4.23 -6.37 10.19
N ALA A 189 -4.78 -7.48 10.66
CA ALA A 189 -4.09 -8.50 11.42
C ALA A 189 -4.10 -9.83 10.69
N ILE A 190 -2.91 -10.32 10.35
CA ILE A 190 -2.70 -11.62 9.71
C ILE A 190 -2.01 -12.53 10.72
N VAL A 191 -2.60 -13.69 11.00
CA VAL A 191 -2.09 -14.64 11.99
C VAL A 191 -1.51 -15.86 11.27
N VAL A 192 -0.28 -16.23 11.61
CA VAL A 192 0.41 -17.39 11.05
C VAL A 192 0.71 -18.40 12.16
N GLY A 193 0.30 -19.64 11.92
CA GLY A 193 0.49 -20.78 12.80
C GLY A 193 -0.65 -20.95 13.81
N ASP A 194 -0.97 -22.21 14.08
CA ASP A 194 -2.10 -22.65 14.91
C ASP A 194 -2.00 -22.17 16.37
N SER A 195 -0.78 -22.20 16.94
CA SER A 195 -0.55 -21.75 18.32
C SER A 195 -0.85 -20.25 18.50
N SER A 196 -0.52 -19.42 17.49
CA SER A 196 -0.85 -18.01 17.46
C SER A 196 -2.35 -17.81 17.37
N LEU A 197 -3.02 -18.56 16.49
CA LEU A 197 -4.45 -18.46 16.25
C LEU A 197 -5.27 -18.87 17.48
N MET A 198 -4.85 -19.93 18.19
CA MET A 198 -5.47 -20.31 19.47
C MET A 198 -5.45 -19.16 20.46
N LYS A 199 -4.31 -18.49 20.61
CA LYS A 199 -4.18 -17.34 21.51
C LYS A 199 -5.11 -16.19 21.10
N PHE A 200 -5.27 -15.92 19.81
CA PHE A 200 -6.23 -14.91 19.32
C PHE A 200 -7.67 -15.29 19.67
N ARG A 201 -8.07 -16.54 19.43
CA ARG A 201 -9.43 -17.04 19.72
C ARG A 201 -9.73 -17.03 21.22
N ASP A 202 -8.83 -17.54 22.05
CA ASP A 202 -8.99 -17.60 23.51
C ASP A 202 -9.13 -16.22 24.15
N LYS A 203 -8.50 -15.20 23.56
CA LYS A 203 -8.53 -13.82 24.05
C LYS A 203 -9.59 -12.96 23.35
N GLY A 204 -10.32 -13.51 22.38
CA GLY A 204 -11.31 -12.77 21.60
C GLY A 204 -10.71 -11.65 20.75
N TRP A 205 -9.47 -11.81 20.27
CA TRP A 205 -8.82 -10.84 19.39
C TRP A 205 -9.24 -11.08 17.94
N GLY A 206 -9.59 -10.01 17.24
CA GLY A 206 -9.90 -10.03 15.81
C GLY A 206 -8.65 -10.25 14.94
N TYR A 207 -8.88 -10.80 13.75
CA TYR A 207 -7.91 -10.97 12.68
C TYR A 207 -8.63 -10.99 11.34
N ASP A 208 -7.90 -10.69 10.27
CA ASP A 208 -8.41 -10.58 8.89
C ASP A 208 -8.03 -11.78 8.03
N LEU A 209 -6.93 -12.47 8.38
CA LEU A 209 -6.48 -13.69 7.73
C LEU A 209 -5.74 -14.56 8.74
N ALA A 210 -5.99 -15.87 8.71
CA ALA A 210 -5.21 -16.87 9.42
C ALA A 210 -4.64 -17.90 8.43
N VAL A 211 -3.35 -18.22 8.57
CA VAL A 211 -2.67 -19.27 7.81
C VAL A 211 -2.23 -20.36 8.78
N ILE A 212 -2.74 -21.57 8.61
CA ILE A 212 -2.58 -22.69 9.55
C ILE A 212 -2.22 -23.99 8.83
N ASP A 213 -1.66 -24.96 9.53
CA ASP A 213 -1.35 -26.30 9.03
C ASP A 213 -1.97 -27.43 9.89
N TYR A 214 -2.74 -27.07 10.92
CA TYR A 214 -3.30 -27.98 11.93
C TYR A 214 -2.26 -28.71 12.78
N LEU A 215 -1.04 -28.19 12.86
CA LEU A 215 0.04 -28.73 13.69
C LEU A 215 0.48 -27.72 14.75
N ILE A 216 0.75 -28.22 15.95
CA ILE A 216 1.44 -27.47 17.01
C ILE A 216 2.62 -28.30 17.46
N ASN A 217 3.82 -27.71 17.47
CA ASN A 217 5.06 -28.44 17.72
C ASN A 217 5.21 -29.69 16.81
N ARG A 218 4.70 -29.61 15.58
CA ARG A 218 4.67 -30.71 14.58
C ARG A 218 3.76 -31.88 14.93
N GLU A 219 2.85 -31.70 15.88
CA GLU A 219 1.85 -32.70 16.28
C GLU A 219 0.44 -32.16 16.00
N GLY A 220 -0.42 -33.01 15.45
CA GLY A 220 -1.84 -32.69 15.28
C GLY A 220 -2.54 -32.59 16.64
N TYR A 221 -3.55 -31.73 16.73
CA TYR A 221 -4.24 -31.44 17.99
C TYR A 221 -5.77 -31.50 17.84
N PHE A 222 -6.48 -31.69 18.95
CA PHE A 222 -7.94 -31.75 18.99
C PHE A 222 -8.51 -31.08 20.25
N PRO A 223 -9.62 -30.31 20.15
CA PRO A 223 -10.31 -29.93 18.91
C PRO A 223 -9.48 -28.95 18.06
N PRO A 224 -9.68 -28.92 16.73
CA PRO A 224 -8.98 -27.97 15.88
C PRO A 224 -9.44 -26.54 16.20
N VAL A 225 -8.52 -25.56 16.09
CA VAL A 225 -8.81 -24.16 16.47
C VAL A 225 -9.84 -23.52 15.53
N ILE A 226 -9.83 -23.96 14.27
CA ILE A 226 -10.79 -23.66 13.22
C ILE A 226 -11.36 -24.99 12.70
N SER A 227 -12.66 -25.06 12.44
CA SER A 227 -13.23 -26.23 11.78
C SER A 227 -12.74 -26.31 10.33
N PRO A 228 -12.44 -27.51 9.78
CA PRO A 228 -12.15 -27.65 8.34
C PRO A 228 -13.24 -27.09 7.41
N LYS A 229 -14.47 -26.92 7.90
CA LYS A 229 -15.57 -26.27 7.15
C LYS A 229 -15.48 -24.74 7.10
N GLU A 230 -14.71 -24.13 8.00
CA GLU A 230 -14.45 -22.69 8.06
C GLU A 230 -13.23 -22.28 7.21
N VAL A 231 -12.50 -23.24 6.63
CA VAL A 231 -11.36 -23.00 5.73
C VAL A 231 -11.87 -22.46 4.39
N ASN A 232 -11.36 -21.32 3.96
CA ASN A 232 -11.72 -20.72 2.67
C ASN A 232 -10.90 -21.29 1.51
N LEU A 233 -9.63 -21.61 1.77
CA LEU A 233 -8.69 -22.08 0.75
C LEU A 233 -7.69 -23.08 1.33
N GLN A 234 -7.44 -24.17 0.61
CA GLN A 234 -6.39 -25.13 0.92
C GLN A 234 -5.28 -25.05 -0.11
N VAL A 235 -4.02 -25.10 0.33
CA VAL A 235 -2.85 -25.02 -0.54
C VAL A 235 -1.75 -25.97 -0.08
N LYS A 236 -0.94 -26.48 -0.99
CA LYS A 236 0.23 -27.30 -0.66
C LYS A 236 1.48 -26.43 -0.61
N ASN A 237 2.31 -26.60 0.43
CA ASN A 237 3.62 -25.98 0.50
C ASN A 237 4.66 -26.94 1.09
N PRO A 238 5.62 -27.43 0.30
CA PRO A 238 6.67 -28.31 0.81
C PRO A 238 7.54 -27.65 1.88
N ALA A 239 8.18 -28.50 2.70
CA ALA A 239 9.01 -28.07 3.80
C ALA A 239 10.19 -27.18 3.37
N GLY A 240 10.33 -26.02 4.00
CA GLY A 240 11.39 -25.06 3.74
C GLY A 240 11.38 -24.40 2.36
N GLU A 241 10.22 -24.37 1.70
CA GLU A 241 9.97 -23.68 0.43
C GLU A 241 8.93 -22.56 0.59
N ILE A 242 9.04 -21.54 -0.26
CA ILE A 242 7.91 -20.66 -0.61
C ILE A 242 7.51 -21.06 -2.03
N SER A 243 6.51 -21.93 -2.15
CA SER A 243 6.03 -22.40 -3.45
C SER A 243 5.17 -21.35 -4.17
N THR A 244 5.14 -21.39 -5.50
CA THR A 244 4.25 -20.53 -6.30
C THR A 244 2.77 -20.78 -5.98
N GLN A 245 2.41 -22.00 -5.57
CA GLN A 245 1.05 -22.33 -5.12
C GLN A 245 0.71 -21.58 -3.83
N LEU A 246 1.61 -21.59 -2.83
CA LEU A 246 1.44 -20.80 -1.60
C LEU A 246 1.33 -19.31 -1.92
N THR A 247 2.23 -18.77 -2.75
CA THR A 247 2.19 -17.35 -3.16
C THR A 247 0.84 -16.99 -3.80
N ALA A 248 0.38 -17.78 -4.77
CA ALA A 248 -0.90 -17.53 -5.45
C ALA A 248 -2.09 -17.63 -4.48
N ALA A 249 -2.11 -18.63 -3.60
CA ALA A 249 -3.17 -18.80 -2.60
C ALA A 249 -3.23 -17.62 -1.63
N LEU A 250 -2.08 -17.12 -1.17
CA LEU A 250 -2.03 -15.95 -0.28
C LEU A 250 -2.46 -14.66 -0.99
N LYS A 251 -2.07 -14.45 -2.27
CA LYS A 251 -2.57 -13.33 -3.08
C LYS A 251 -4.10 -13.36 -3.17
N ILE A 252 -4.67 -14.52 -3.55
CA ILE A 252 -6.13 -14.72 -3.62
C ILE A 252 -6.80 -14.46 -2.27
N ALA A 253 -6.21 -14.97 -1.18
CA ALA A 253 -6.77 -14.80 0.15
C ALA A 253 -6.84 -13.32 0.58
N LEU A 254 -5.79 -12.54 0.29
CA LEU A 254 -5.75 -11.11 0.57
C LEU A 254 -6.77 -10.33 -0.29
N GLU A 255 -6.82 -10.60 -1.59
CA GLU A 255 -7.73 -9.93 -2.53
C GLU A 255 -9.21 -10.22 -2.23
N GLN A 256 -9.53 -11.49 -1.94
CA GLN A 256 -10.90 -11.94 -1.67
C GLN A 256 -11.29 -11.80 -0.19
N LYS A 257 -10.39 -11.29 0.65
CA LYS A 257 -10.57 -11.14 2.11
C LYS A 257 -11.01 -12.46 2.77
N PHE A 258 -10.35 -13.55 2.40
CA PHE A 258 -10.57 -14.84 3.02
C PHE A 258 -10.00 -14.86 4.44
N LEU A 259 -10.76 -15.44 5.36
CA LEU A 259 -10.39 -15.45 6.78
C LEU A 259 -9.42 -16.58 7.12
N HIS A 260 -9.47 -17.72 6.42
CA HIS A 260 -8.66 -18.90 6.75
C HIS A 260 -8.08 -19.58 5.51
N VAL A 261 -6.76 -19.77 5.53
CA VAL A 261 -6.00 -20.57 4.56
C VAL A 261 -5.36 -21.74 5.31
N GLU A 262 -5.60 -22.95 4.83
CA GLU A 262 -4.93 -24.15 5.31
C GLU A 262 -3.76 -24.51 4.37
N VAL A 263 -2.59 -24.72 4.97
CA VAL A 263 -1.37 -25.15 4.30
C VAL A 263 -1.16 -26.63 4.60
N ILE A 264 -1.25 -27.44 3.55
CA ILE A 264 -0.87 -28.85 3.57
C ILE A 264 0.66 -28.90 3.39
N GLY A 265 1.39 -28.95 4.50
CA GLY A 265 2.86 -28.94 4.52
C GLY A 265 3.40 -28.05 5.65
N GLU A 266 4.38 -27.19 5.37
CA GLU A 266 4.90 -26.23 6.37
C GLU A 266 4.38 -24.81 6.10
N GLU A 267 3.85 -24.15 7.13
CA GLU A 267 3.41 -22.75 7.12
C GLU A 267 4.48 -21.76 7.59
N ASP A 268 5.61 -22.25 8.15
CA ASP A 268 6.72 -21.46 8.69
C ASP A 268 7.16 -20.27 7.82
N LEU A 269 7.19 -20.46 6.49
CA LEU A 269 7.63 -19.43 5.54
C LEU A 269 6.48 -18.58 4.98
N ALA A 270 5.23 -18.90 5.30
CA ALA A 270 4.07 -18.09 4.91
C ALA A 270 4.16 -16.68 5.49
N ALA A 271 4.68 -16.50 6.72
CA ALA A 271 4.91 -15.18 7.29
C ALA A 271 5.91 -14.34 6.44
N VAL A 272 6.93 -14.97 5.87
CA VAL A 272 7.92 -14.30 5.01
C VAL A 272 7.29 -13.90 3.67
N ALA A 273 6.50 -14.79 3.06
CA ALA A 273 5.76 -14.50 1.84
C ALA A 273 4.75 -13.35 2.07
N LEU A 274 3.99 -13.41 3.16
CA LEU A 274 3.01 -12.39 3.55
C LEU A 274 3.62 -11.01 3.76
N VAL A 275 4.87 -10.90 4.22
CA VAL A 275 5.55 -9.60 4.27
C VAL A 275 5.60 -8.95 2.88
N LEU A 276 5.93 -9.73 1.85
CA LEU A 276 6.02 -9.24 0.47
C LEU A 276 4.64 -9.02 -0.17
N LEU A 277 3.62 -9.77 0.23
CA LEU A 277 2.30 -9.75 -0.39
C LEU A 277 1.26 -8.83 0.29
N ALA A 278 1.35 -8.64 1.61
CA ALA A 278 0.33 -7.92 2.35
C ALA A 278 0.43 -6.39 2.13
N PRO A 279 -0.70 -5.67 2.27
CA PRO A 279 -0.72 -4.21 2.27
C PRO A 279 0.26 -3.61 3.27
N LEU A 280 0.75 -2.40 2.97
CA LEU A 280 1.55 -1.63 3.93
C LEU A 280 0.74 -1.42 5.21
N GLU A 281 1.45 -1.34 6.33
CA GLU A 281 0.88 -1.23 7.67
C GLU A 281 0.09 -2.46 8.17
N SER A 282 0.00 -3.54 7.39
CA SER A 282 -0.48 -4.83 7.91
C SER A 282 0.38 -5.32 9.08
N ARG A 283 -0.25 -6.00 10.05
CA ARG A 283 0.40 -6.64 11.20
C ARG A 283 0.37 -8.14 11.03
N ILE A 284 1.54 -8.77 10.90
CA ILE A 284 1.64 -10.23 10.85
C ILE A 284 2.04 -10.73 12.23
N TYR A 285 1.29 -11.69 12.76
CA TYR A 285 1.51 -12.29 14.07
C TYR A 285 1.84 -13.75 13.94
N TYR A 286 2.94 -14.17 14.54
CA TYR A 286 3.36 -15.56 14.53
C TYR A 286 4.01 -15.97 15.86
N GLY A 287 4.00 -17.28 16.13
CA GLY A 287 4.52 -17.85 17.35
C GLY A 287 6.03 -18.05 17.28
N GLN A 288 6.74 -17.68 18.35
CA GLN A 288 8.12 -18.07 18.56
C GLN A 288 8.18 -19.04 19.74
N PRO A 289 8.73 -20.27 19.55
CA PRO A 289 8.87 -21.25 20.62
C PRO A 289 9.48 -20.65 21.89
N GLU A 290 8.84 -20.93 23.04
CA GLU A 290 9.20 -20.50 24.40
C GLU A 290 9.25 -18.97 24.64
N LYS A 291 9.03 -18.14 23.62
CA LYS A 291 9.16 -16.68 23.71
C LYS A 291 7.84 -15.94 23.52
N GLY A 292 6.84 -16.59 22.91
CA GLY A 292 5.49 -16.06 22.77
C GLY A 292 5.23 -15.45 21.39
N LEU A 293 4.35 -14.44 21.36
CA LEU A 293 3.84 -13.86 20.12
C LEU A 293 4.78 -12.80 19.56
N VAL A 294 5.12 -12.90 18.28
CA VAL A 294 5.91 -11.91 17.55
C VAL A 294 4.98 -11.13 16.63
N LYS A 295 5.16 -9.81 16.56
CA LYS A 295 4.49 -8.90 15.63
C LYS A 295 5.48 -8.38 14.60
N ILE A 296 5.12 -8.53 13.33
CA ILE A 296 5.74 -7.88 12.18
C ILE A 296 4.87 -6.69 11.77
N VAL A 297 5.50 -5.55 11.50
CA VAL A 297 4.85 -4.41 10.85
C VAL A 297 5.32 -4.39 9.40
N VAL A 298 4.38 -4.51 8.45
CA VAL A 298 4.69 -4.51 7.02
C VAL A 298 5.00 -3.08 6.58
N THR A 299 6.25 -2.86 6.16
CA THR A 299 6.78 -1.56 5.71
C THR A 299 7.55 -1.76 4.41
N GLU A 300 7.74 -0.70 3.63
CA GLU A 300 8.58 -0.73 2.42
C GLU A 300 9.99 -1.22 2.75
N GLU A 301 10.62 -0.69 3.81
CA GLU A 301 11.98 -1.07 4.20
C GLU A 301 12.08 -2.56 4.53
N LEU A 302 11.05 -3.10 5.21
CA LEU A 302 10.99 -4.51 5.52
C LEU A 302 10.82 -5.35 4.25
N LYS A 303 9.91 -4.97 3.35
CA LYS A 303 9.69 -5.67 2.07
C LYS A 303 10.99 -5.73 1.26
N VAL A 304 11.66 -4.59 1.06
CA VAL A 304 12.97 -4.52 0.37
C VAL A 304 14.00 -5.42 1.06
N ARG A 305 14.05 -5.41 2.40
CA ARG A 305 15.01 -6.25 3.14
C ARG A 305 14.75 -7.73 2.92
N ILE A 306 13.50 -8.18 2.95
CA ILE A 306 13.14 -9.58 2.76
C ILE A 306 13.41 -10.00 1.32
N GLN A 307 13.01 -9.20 0.33
CA GLN A 307 13.29 -9.45 -1.08
C GLN A 307 14.80 -9.66 -1.33
N LYS A 308 15.65 -8.77 -0.78
CA LYS A 308 17.12 -8.91 -0.83
C LYS A 308 17.66 -10.16 -0.15
N ILE A 309 16.96 -10.71 0.85
CA ILE A 309 17.38 -11.97 1.48
C ILE A 309 17.07 -13.15 0.57
N LEU A 310 15.90 -13.15 -0.06
CA LEU A 310 15.45 -14.23 -0.94
C LEU A 310 16.24 -14.29 -2.27
N LEU A 311 16.74 -13.16 -2.76
CA LEU A 311 17.57 -13.08 -3.97
C LEU A 311 19.05 -13.49 -3.77
N GLN A 312 19.50 -13.75 -2.54
CA GLN A 312 20.91 -14.11 -2.22
C GLN A 312 21.19 -15.60 -2.26
#